data_AF-A0A970KLR6-F1
#
_entry.id   AF-A0A970KLR6-F1
#
_cell.length_a   1.000
_cell.length_b   1.000
_cell.length_c   1.000
_cell.angle_alpha   90.00
_cell.angle_beta   90.00
_cell.angle_gamma   90.00
#
_symmetry.space_group_name_H-M   'P 1'
#
loop_
_entity.id
_entity.type
_entity.pdbx_description
1 polymer ?
#
loop_
_entity_poly.entity_id
_entity_poly.type
_entity_poly.pdbx_seq_one_letter_code
_entity_poly.pdbx_strand_id
1 'polypeptide(L)'
;QTLTPGTEEWNYSLGLVDSVIRWLPSCKGIPIKDFLLAHAASKERHRHIRRAALISYLRIADAQETRDVLLHFLAGERCGVDPLSVYSHAAATYDQTPPEDEAKRRAIIAALMVAAAREDGKIGFVEVDRILSMRSDTYRRSGERLALLEHHSLEPPTRNLYTDADLKAALAESRRYWKHTSVNTNAALLQAHDFSGEHTPANAEKWGGALVTPSPEVIFAPRGVPAPKPALYRRSIRHWLLGIAGLGGLVAAFALWRNLRRKRGSA
;
A
#
# COMPACT_ATOMS: atom_id res chain seq x y z
N GLN A 1 -31.10 -30.15 9.24
CA GLN A 1 -30.60 -30.86 8.04
C GLN A 1 -29.14 -30.49 7.85
N THR A 2 -28.27 -31.48 7.69
CA THR A 2 -26.85 -31.24 7.35
C THR A 2 -26.76 -31.26 5.83
N LEU A 3 -26.42 -30.12 5.21
CA LEU A 3 -26.29 -30.01 3.75
C LEU A 3 -25.02 -30.74 3.29
N THR A 4 -25.12 -31.52 2.23
CA THR A 4 -23.98 -32.22 1.62
C THR A 4 -23.07 -31.23 0.89
N PRO A 5 -21.76 -31.15 1.23
CA PRO A 5 -20.82 -30.25 0.57
C PRO A 5 -20.80 -30.40 -0.96
N GLY A 6 -20.72 -29.29 -1.69
CA GLY A 6 -20.62 -29.27 -3.15
C GLY A 6 -21.95 -29.38 -3.91
N THR A 7 -23.07 -29.63 -3.22
CA THR A 7 -24.41 -29.58 -3.84
C THR A 7 -24.86 -28.15 -4.14
N GLU A 8 -25.84 -27.99 -5.02
CA GLU A 8 -26.43 -26.68 -5.34
C GLU A 8 -27.00 -25.99 -4.08
N GLU A 9 -27.75 -26.73 -3.26
CA GLU A 9 -28.31 -26.25 -2.00
C GLU A 9 -27.23 -25.79 -1.01
N TRP A 10 -26.11 -26.54 -0.91
CA TRP A 10 -24.97 -26.15 -0.10
C TRP A 10 -24.29 -24.88 -0.62
N ASN A 11 -24.08 -24.78 -1.93
CA ASN A 11 -23.48 -23.60 -2.55
C ASN A 11 -24.37 -22.35 -2.37
N TYR A 12 -25.69 -22.51 -2.54
CA TYR A 12 -26.67 -21.46 -2.32
C TYR A 12 -26.66 -20.99 -0.86
N SER A 13 -26.74 -21.92 0.09
CA SER A 13 -26.67 -21.61 1.52
C SER A 13 -25.36 -20.92 1.89
N LEU A 14 -24.23 -21.35 1.33
CA LEU A 14 -22.94 -20.73 1.56
C LEU A 14 -22.88 -19.30 1.02
N GLY A 15 -23.45 -19.05 -0.16
CA GLY A 15 -23.56 -17.71 -0.75
C GLY A 15 -24.43 -16.77 0.07
N LEU A 16 -25.53 -17.27 0.63
CA LEU A 16 -26.37 -16.52 1.56
C LEU A 16 -25.60 -16.12 2.82
N VAL A 17 -24.90 -17.07 3.45
CA VAL A 17 -24.12 -16.78 4.68
C VAL A 17 -22.98 -15.79 4.40
N ASP A 18 -22.24 -15.95 3.31
CA ASP A 18 -21.21 -14.99 2.88
C ASP A 18 -21.81 -13.58 2.71
N SER A 19 -22.95 -13.48 2.04
CA SER A 19 -23.65 -12.21 1.82
C SER A 19 -24.07 -11.56 3.14
N VAL A 20 -24.70 -12.31 4.04
CA VAL A 20 -25.11 -11.80 5.37
C VAL A 20 -23.90 -11.25 6.12
N ILE A 21 -22.81 -12.01 6.21
CA ILE A 21 -21.60 -11.60 6.93
C ILE A 21 -21.04 -10.29 6.35
N ARG A 22 -21.03 -10.12 5.02
CA ARG A 22 -20.57 -8.89 4.36
C ARG A 22 -21.43 -7.67 4.65
N TRP A 23 -22.72 -7.87 4.93
CA TRP A 23 -23.69 -6.81 5.22
C TRP A 23 -23.73 -6.43 6.71
N LEU A 24 -23.31 -7.32 7.62
CA LEU A 24 -23.31 -7.05 9.07
C LEU A 24 -22.66 -5.69 9.44
N PRO A 25 -21.49 -5.29 8.89
CA PRO A 25 -20.90 -3.97 9.10
C PRO A 25 -21.83 -2.77 8.93
N SER A 26 -22.83 -2.88 8.07
CA SER A 26 -23.77 -1.80 7.77
C SER A 26 -24.91 -1.70 8.81
N CYS A 27 -25.08 -2.71 9.67
CA CYS A 27 -26.11 -2.75 10.70
C CYS A 27 -25.67 -1.91 11.92
N LYS A 28 -26.37 -0.80 12.18
CA LYS A 28 -26.08 0.08 13.33
C LYS A 28 -26.47 -0.58 14.65
N GLY A 29 -25.67 -0.37 15.70
CA GLY A 29 -26.00 -0.71 17.08
C GLY A 29 -25.75 -2.18 17.49
N ILE A 30 -25.15 -2.99 16.61
CA ILE A 30 -24.82 -4.39 16.92
C ILE A 30 -23.30 -4.52 17.12
N PRO A 31 -22.83 -4.98 18.29
CA PRO A 31 -21.40 -5.26 18.50
C PRO A 31 -21.02 -6.54 17.74
N ILE A 32 -20.52 -6.39 16.52
CA ILE A 32 -20.22 -7.51 15.61
C ILE A 32 -18.72 -7.79 15.44
N LYS A 33 -17.82 -6.94 15.93
CA LYS A 33 -16.36 -7.08 15.73
C LYS A 33 -15.84 -8.43 16.23
N ASP A 34 -16.15 -8.79 17.48
CA ASP A 34 -15.72 -10.06 18.08
C ASP A 34 -16.29 -11.27 17.34
N PHE A 35 -17.56 -11.18 16.93
CA PHE A 35 -18.20 -12.21 16.11
C PHE A 35 -17.46 -12.42 14.78
N LEU A 36 -17.13 -11.33 14.08
CA LEU A 36 -16.42 -11.38 12.80
C LEU A 36 -15.00 -11.92 12.98
N LEU A 37 -14.29 -11.49 14.02
CA LEU A 37 -12.93 -11.96 14.31
C LEU A 37 -12.91 -13.46 14.64
N ALA A 38 -13.83 -13.93 15.47
CA ALA A 38 -13.98 -15.35 15.80
C ALA A 38 -14.27 -16.20 14.56
N HIS A 39 -15.14 -15.72 13.65
CA HIS A 39 -15.46 -16.42 12.40
C HIS A 39 -14.28 -16.41 11.42
N ALA A 40 -13.48 -15.35 11.39
CA ALA A 40 -12.28 -15.30 10.55
C ALA A 40 -11.20 -16.29 11.03
N ALA A 41 -10.99 -16.36 12.35
CA ALA A 41 -9.95 -17.18 12.97
C ALA A 41 -10.30 -18.68 13.05
N SER A 42 -11.58 -19.04 13.08
CA SER A 42 -12.02 -20.44 13.23
C SER A 42 -11.63 -21.33 12.05
N LYS A 43 -10.79 -22.36 12.31
CA LYS A 43 -10.40 -23.39 11.32
C LYS A 43 -11.55 -24.34 10.94
N GLU A 44 -12.61 -24.37 11.74
CA GLU A 44 -13.80 -25.20 11.50
C GLU A 44 -14.75 -24.57 10.46
N ARG A 45 -14.63 -23.25 10.22
CA ARG A 45 -15.47 -22.54 9.26
C ARG A 45 -14.97 -22.71 7.83
N HIS A 46 -15.91 -22.72 6.90
CA HIS A 46 -15.58 -22.77 5.48
C HIS A 46 -14.75 -21.54 5.06
N ARG A 47 -13.77 -21.71 4.16
CA ARG A 47 -12.86 -20.64 3.71
C ARG A 47 -13.58 -19.36 3.25
N HIS A 48 -14.74 -19.48 2.60
CA HIS A 48 -15.53 -18.34 2.13
C HIS A 48 -16.10 -17.52 3.30
N ILE A 49 -16.61 -18.19 4.33
CA ILE A 49 -17.13 -17.54 5.55
C ILE A 49 -16.01 -16.79 6.27
N ARG A 50 -14.85 -17.44 6.42
CA ARG A 50 -13.69 -16.85 7.09
C ARG A 50 -13.19 -15.61 6.36
N ARG A 51 -13.12 -15.69 5.03
CA ARG A 51 -12.77 -14.58 4.13
C ARG A 51 -13.77 -13.43 4.25
N ALA A 52 -15.07 -13.72 4.19
CA ALA A 52 -16.13 -12.73 4.35
C ALA A 52 -16.02 -12.01 5.69
N ALA A 53 -15.77 -12.76 6.76
CA ALA A 53 -15.66 -12.24 8.12
C ALA A 53 -14.44 -11.33 8.27
N LEU A 54 -13.27 -11.73 7.74
CA LEU A 54 -12.06 -10.89 7.76
C LEU A 54 -12.26 -9.57 7.02
N ILE A 55 -12.81 -9.58 5.80
CA ILE A 55 -13.09 -8.36 5.04
C ILE A 55 -14.05 -7.46 5.81
N SER A 56 -15.09 -8.05 6.38
CA SER A 56 -16.12 -7.31 7.11
C SER A 56 -15.58 -6.70 8.39
N TYR A 57 -14.69 -7.41 9.08
CA TYR A 57 -13.97 -6.90 10.24
C TYR A 57 -13.09 -5.70 9.85
N LEU A 58 -12.26 -5.85 8.81
CA LEU A 58 -11.37 -4.79 8.33
C LEU A 58 -12.12 -3.51 7.94
N ARG A 59 -13.37 -3.59 7.47
CA ARG A 59 -14.18 -2.40 7.14
C ARG A 59 -14.49 -1.53 8.36
N ILE A 60 -14.76 -2.14 9.50
CA ILE A 60 -15.19 -1.44 10.73
C ILE A 60 -14.08 -1.33 11.78
N ALA A 61 -12.96 -2.00 11.56
CA ALA A 61 -11.79 -1.93 12.43
C ALA A 61 -11.18 -0.53 12.41
N ASP A 62 -10.69 -0.06 13.55
CA ASP A 62 -9.82 1.11 13.61
C ASP A 62 -8.38 0.77 13.17
N ALA A 63 -7.47 1.74 13.22
CA ALA A 63 -6.09 1.55 12.79
C ALA A 63 -5.34 0.48 13.61
N GLN A 64 -5.56 0.42 14.93
CA GLN A 64 -4.89 -0.51 15.82
C GLN A 64 -5.39 -1.93 15.60
N GLU A 65 -6.71 -2.09 15.59
CA GLU A 65 -7.37 -3.36 15.30
C GLU A 65 -7.01 -3.88 13.90
N THR A 66 -6.90 -2.98 12.91
CA THR A 66 -6.47 -3.30 11.54
C THR A 66 -5.04 -3.83 11.50
N ARG A 67 -4.11 -3.16 12.20
CA ARG A 67 -2.73 -3.65 12.33
C ARG A 67 -2.71 -5.06 12.93
N ASP A 68 -3.39 -5.24 14.07
CA ASP A 68 -3.34 -6.48 14.84
C ASP A 68 -3.92 -7.66 14.07
N VAL A 69 -5.08 -7.47 13.44
CA VAL A 69 -5.70 -8.53 12.65
C VAL A 69 -4.83 -8.87 11.42
N LEU A 70 -4.27 -7.88 10.72
CA LEU A 70 -3.41 -8.15 9.56
C LEU A 70 -2.11 -8.84 9.97
N LEU A 71 -1.47 -8.43 11.07
CA LEU A 71 -0.30 -9.14 11.60
C LEU A 71 -0.63 -10.57 11.99
N HIS A 72 -1.80 -10.81 12.61
CA HIS A 72 -2.21 -12.16 12.97
C HIS A 72 -2.37 -13.07 11.73
N PHE A 73 -3.05 -12.58 10.68
CA PHE A 73 -3.32 -13.38 9.47
C PHE A 73 -2.14 -13.48 8.50
N LEU A 74 -1.21 -12.51 8.48
CA LEU A 74 -0.10 -12.44 7.54
C LEU A 74 1.24 -12.84 8.16
N ALA A 75 1.47 -12.48 9.43
CA ALA A 75 2.75 -12.62 10.10
C ALA A 75 2.72 -13.64 11.26
N GLY A 76 1.54 -14.08 11.70
CA GLY A 76 1.35 -15.07 12.76
C GLY A 76 1.34 -16.53 12.26
N GLU A 77 0.81 -17.43 13.09
CA GLU A 77 0.54 -18.82 12.70
C GLU A 77 -0.54 -18.84 11.62
N ARG A 78 -0.14 -18.77 10.35
CA ARG A 78 -1.01 -18.75 9.15
C ARG A 78 -2.25 -19.60 9.39
N CYS A 79 -3.39 -18.98 9.69
CA CYS A 79 -4.57 -19.67 10.22
C CYS A 79 -5.30 -20.54 9.17
N GLY A 80 -4.66 -20.94 8.08
CA GLY A 80 -5.29 -21.64 6.96
C GLY A 80 -6.13 -20.71 6.06
N VAL A 81 -5.90 -19.41 6.12
CA VAL A 81 -6.33 -18.47 5.07
C VAL A 81 -5.15 -18.28 4.13
N ASP A 82 -5.43 -18.32 2.83
CA ASP A 82 -4.46 -18.03 1.78
C ASP A 82 -3.97 -16.56 1.89
N PRO A 83 -2.65 -16.31 2.07
CA PRO A 83 -2.09 -14.96 2.20
C PRO A 83 -2.42 -14.05 1.01
N LEU A 84 -2.47 -14.58 -0.21
CA LEU A 84 -2.79 -13.78 -1.41
C LEU A 84 -4.19 -13.16 -1.32
N SER A 85 -5.16 -13.91 -0.80
CA SER A 85 -6.48 -13.38 -0.53
C SER A 85 -6.44 -12.27 0.53
N VAL A 86 -5.63 -12.42 1.58
CA VAL A 86 -5.50 -11.40 2.64
C VAL A 86 -4.87 -10.13 2.09
N TYR A 87 -3.83 -10.22 1.25
CA TYR A 87 -3.23 -9.08 0.56
C TYR A 87 -4.26 -8.32 -0.29
N SER A 88 -5.04 -9.05 -1.09
CA SER A 88 -6.11 -8.46 -1.90
C SER A 88 -7.15 -7.72 -1.04
N HIS A 89 -7.47 -8.24 0.15
CA HIS A 89 -8.42 -7.60 1.07
C HIS A 89 -7.85 -6.39 1.78
N ALA A 90 -6.60 -6.44 2.19
CA ALA A 90 -5.88 -5.30 2.74
C ALA A 90 -5.84 -4.16 1.71
N ALA A 91 -5.50 -4.48 0.46
CA ALA A 91 -5.49 -3.51 -0.64
C ALA A 91 -6.88 -2.88 -0.88
N ALA A 92 -7.93 -3.70 -0.98
CA ALA A 92 -9.30 -3.20 -1.17
C ALA A 92 -9.78 -2.36 0.01
N THR A 93 -9.44 -2.75 1.24
CA THR A 93 -9.77 -1.99 2.45
C THR A 93 -9.06 -0.63 2.43
N TYR A 94 -7.78 -0.60 2.06
CA TYR A 94 -7.03 0.64 1.92
C TYR A 94 -7.65 1.59 0.89
N ASP A 95 -8.06 1.06 -0.27
CA ASP A 95 -8.64 1.88 -1.35
C ASP A 95 -10.06 2.40 -0.98
N GLN A 96 -10.79 1.66 -0.15
CA GLN A 96 -12.11 2.05 0.37
C GLN A 96 -12.01 2.96 1.60
N THR A 97 -10.87 2.96 2.30
CA THR A 97 -10.64 3.80 3.47
C THR A 97 -10.42 5.24 2.99
N PRO A 98 -11.20 6.21 3.48
CA PRO A 98 -11.06 7.60 3.06
C PRO A 98 -9.65 8.14 3.33
N PRO A 99 -9.12 9.06 2.49
CA PRO A 99 -7.78 9.60 2.68
C PRO A 99 -7.54 10.29 4.04
N GLU A 100 -8.59 10.83 4.66
CA GLU A 100 -8.56 11.42 5.99
C GLU A 100 -8.31 10.41 7.12
N ASP A 101 -8.64 9.14 6.92
CA ASP A 101 -8.30 8.05 7.85
C ASP A 101 -6.89 7.51 7.52
N GLU A 102 -5.92 8.41 7.62
CA GLU A 102 -4.53 8.15 7.32
C GLU A 102 -3.92 7.10 8.26
N ALA A 103 -4.36 7.09 9.52
CA ALA A 103 -3.92 6.13 10.53
C ALA A 103 -4.23 4.69 10.10
N LYS A 104 -5.47 4.41 9.67
CA LYS A 104 -5.86 3.07 9.21
C LYS A 104 -5.17 2.70 7.91
N ARG A 105 -5.09 3.62 6.94
CA ARG A 105 -4.36 3.39 5.68
C ARG A 105 -2.89 3.05 5.95
N ARG A 106 -2.26 3.76 6.89
CA ARG A 106 -0.87 3.51 7.30
C ARG A 106 -0.72 2.17 8.01
N ALA A 107 -1.64 1.81 8.91
CA ALA A 107 -1.63 0.50 9.58
C ALA A 107 -1.67 -0.65 8.56
N ILE A 108 -2.48 -0.52 7.50
CA ILE A 108 -2.52 -1.49 6.40
C ILE A 108 -1.16 -1.58 5.70
N ILE A 109 -0.58 -0.45 5.29
CA ILE A 109 0.70 -0.42 4.58
C ILE A 109 1.82 -0.98 5.46
N ALA A 110 1.86 -0.62 6.74
CA ALA A 110 2.83 -1.13 7.69
C ALA A 110 2.75 -2.66 7.86
N ALA A 111 1.54 -3.20 8.03
CA ALA A 111 1.34 -4.64 8.14
C ALA A 111 1.75 -5.38 6.86
N LEU A 112 1.44 -4.82 5.68
CA LEU A 112 1.85 -5.37 4.40
C LEU A 112 3.36 -5.33 4.18
N MET A 113 4.07 -4.28 4.63
CA MET A 113 5.54 -4.22 4.56
C MET A 113 6.20 -5.29 5.43
N VAL A 114 5.66 -5.53 6.63
CA VAL A 114 6.11 -6.63 7.50
C VAL A 114 5.86 -7.98 6.85
N ALA A 115 4.69 -8.16 6.22
CA ALA A 115 4.36 -9.39 5.51
C ALA A 115 5.30 -9.64 4.32
N ALA A 116 5.57 -8.61 3.51
CA ALA A 116 6.50 -8.70 2.38
C ALA A 116 7.90 -9.16 2.79
N ALA A 117 8.41 -8.68 3.94
CA ALA A 117 9.71 -9.09 4.46
C ALA A 117 9.74 -10.52 5.04
N ARG A 118 8.59 -11.15 5.20
CA ARG A 118 8.43 -12.53 5.70
C ARG A 118 7.96 -13.50 4.64
N GLU A 119 7.81 -13.05 3.39
CA GLU A 119 7.46 -13.93 2.29
C GLU A 119 8.63 -14.84 1.95
N ASP A 120 8.37 -16.15 1.92
CA ASP A 120 9.40 -17.16 1.66
C ASP A 120 9.54 -17.46 0.17
N GLY A 121 8.56 -17.06 -0.64
CA GLY A 121 8.49 -17.42 -2.05
C GLY A 121 8.10 -16.25 -2.94
N LYS A 122 8.67 -16.23 -4.15
CA LYS A 122 8.50 -15.10 -5.08
C LYS A 122 7.06 -14.78 -5.47
N ILE A 123 6.13 -15.74 -5.48
CA ILE A 123 4.72 -15.47 -5.88
C ILE A 123 4.04 -14.55 -4.87
N GLY A 124 4.12 -14.90 -3.57
CA GLY A 124 3.54 -14.09 -2.49
C GLY A 124 4.17 -12.71 -2.43
N PHE A 125 5.51 -12.68 -2.47
CA PHE A 125 6.27 -11.45 -2.46
C PHE A 125 5.93 -10.50 -3.62
N VAL A 126 5.88 -11.00 -4.86
CA VAL A 126 5.56 -10.17 -6.03
C VAL A 126 4.18 -9.53 -5.90
N GLU A 127 3.19 -10.25 -5.37
CA GLU A 127 1.83 -9.73 -5.19
C GLU A 127 1.79 -8.61 -4.14
N VAL A 128 2.35 -8.83 -2.96
CA VAL A 128 2.38 -7.80 -1.91
C VAL A 128 3.25 -6.60 -2.30
N ASP A 129 4.38 -6.82 -3.00
CA ASP A 129 5.20 -5.74 -3.56
C ASP A 129 4.40 -4.87 -4.55
N ARG A 130 3.50 -5.47 -5.33
CA ARG A 130 2.67 -4.74 -6.30
C ARG A 130 1.74 -3.80 -5.56
N ILE A 131 1.08 -4.31 -4.52
CA ILE A 131 0.14 -3.55 -3.71
C ILE A 131 0.86 -2.39 -3.03
N LEU A 132 2.00 -2.65 -2.41
CA LEU A 132 2.79 -1.67 -1.66
C LEU A 132 3.38 -0.58 -2.56
N SER A 133 4.02 -0.97 -3.67
CA SER A 133 4.68 -0.01 -4.58
C SER A 133 3.70 0.96 -5.25
N MET A 134 2.43 0.58 -5.42
CA MET A 134 1.38 1.47 -5.94
C MET A 134 0.80 2.43 -4.89
N ARG A 135 0.98 2.14 -3.59
CA ARG A 135 0.30 2.83 -2.48
C ARG A 135 1.25 3.59 -1.54
N SER A 136 2.54 3.30 -1.59
CA SER A 136 3.56 3.95 -0.77
C SER A 136 4.78 4.31 -1.63
N ASP A 137 4.97 5.61 -1.84
CA ASP A 137 6.14 6.13 -2.57
C ASP A 137 7.44 5.86 -1.82
N THR A 138 7.37 5.92 -0.48
CA THR A 138 8.52 5.63 0.38
C THR A 138 8.91 4.16 0.31
N TYR A 139 7.96 3.22 0.33
CA TYR A 139 8.27 1.80 0.12
C TYR A 139 8.81 1.54 -1.29
N ARG A 140 8.16 2.09 -2.33
CA ARG A 140 8.55 1.88 -3.74
C ARG A 140 10.02 2.20 -4.01
N ARG A 141 10.55 3.22 -3.32
CA ARG A 141 11.94 3.70 -3.45
C ARG A 141 12.88 3.19 -2.36
N SER A 142 12.39 2.35 -1.45
CA SER A 142 13.14 1.95 -0.27
C SER A 142 14.30 1.01 -0.60
N GLY A 143 15.37 1.10 0.21
CA GLY A 143 16.48 0.15 0.15
C GLY A 143 16.05 -1.25 0.60
N GLU A 144 15.10 -1.33 1.54
CA GLU A 144 14.54 -2.59 2.02
C GLU A 144 13.79 -3.33 0.90
N ARG A 145 12.97 -2.62 0.11
CA ARG A 145 12.35 -3.20 -1.08
C ARG A 145 13.38 -3.69 -2.09
N LEU A 146 14.44 -2.90 -2.36
CA LEU A 146 15.50 -3.33 -3.28
C LEU A 146 16.15 -4.64 -2.80
N ALA A 147 16.50 -4.73 -1.52
CA ALA A 147 17.10 -5.94 -0.96
C ALA A 147 16.18 -7.16 -1.09
N LEU A 148 14.87 -7.01 -0.85
CA LEU A 148 13.90 -8.09 -1.03
C LEU A 148 13.77 -8.51 -2.50
N LEU A 149 13.68 -7.54 -3.44
CA LEU A 149 13.65 -7.81 -4.87
C LEU A 149 14.89 -8.58 -5.34
N GLU A 150 16.07 -8.19 -4.84
CA GLU A 150 17.33 -8.89 -5.14
C GLU A 150 17.35 -10.30 -4.57
N HIS A 151 16.92 -10.48 -3.33
CA HIS A 151 16.82 -11.79 -2.70
C HIS A 151 15.91 -12.74 -3.50
N HIS A 152 14.66 -12.35 -3.76
CA HIS A 152 13.71 -13.17 -4.50
C HIS A 152 14.11 -13.39 -5.97
N SER A 153 14.98 -12.53 -6.54
CA SER A 153 15.49 -12.73 -7.91
C SER A 153 16.44 -13.92 -8.04
N LEU A 154 16.99 -14.41 -6.93
CA LEU A 154 17.88 -15.59 -6.89
C LEU A 154 17.10 -16.91 -6.86
N GLU A 155 15.80 -16.87 -6.56
CA GLU A 155 14.96 -18.07 -6.57
C GLU A 155 14.80 -18.65 -7.98
N PRO A 156 14.65 -19.99 -8.11
CA PRO A 156 14.43 -20.63 -9.40
C PRO A 156 13.17 -20.10 -10.10
N PRO A 157 13.12 -20.11 -11.44
CA PRO A 157 11.95 -19.66 -12.18
C PRO A 157 10.68 -20.39 -11.75
N THR A 158 9.58 -19.65 -11.59
CA THR A 158 8.28 -20.28 -11.35
C THR A 158 7.67 -20.77 -12.65
N ARG A 159 6.69 -21.68 -12.54
CA ARG A 159 5.84 -22.06 -13.67
C ARG A 159 4.93 -20.90 -14.13
N ASN A 160 4.80 -19.85 -13.31
CA ASN A 160 4.03 -18.66 -13.64
C ASN A 160 4.93 -17.67 -14.40
N LEU A 161 4.79 -17.63 -15.72
CA LEU A 161 5.59 -16.76 -16.58
C LEU A 161 5.47 -15.26 -16.24
N TYR A 162 4.37 -14.84 -15.60
CA TYR A 162 4.16 -13.44 -15.22
C TYR A 162 4.94 -13.04 -13.98
N THR A 163 5.09 -13.94 -12.99
CA THR A 163 5.76 -13.62 -11.72
C THR A 163 7.23 -13.25 -11.93
N ASP A 164 7.97 -14.05 -12.72
CA ASP A 164 9.38 -13.79 -12.98
C ASP A 164 9.61 -12.53 -13.84
N ALA A 165 8.71 -12.27 -14.81
CA ALA A 165 8.75 -11.05 -15.62
C ALA A 165 8.48 -9.80 -14.76
N ASP A 166 7.45 -9.86 -13.91
CA ASP A 166 7.06 -8.78 -13.00
C ASP A 166 8.14 -8.48 -11.95
N LEU A 167 8.81 -9.51 -11.45
CA LEU A 167 9.94 -9.37 -10.53
C LEU A 167 11.12 -8.69 -11.21
N LYS A 168 11.48 -9.13 -12.43
CA LYS A 168 12.58 -8.53 -13.21
C LYS A 168 12.29 -7.05 -13.53
N ALA A 169 11.06 -6.72 -13.90
CA ALA A 169 10.64 -5.35 -14.16
C ALA A 169 10.73 -4.48 -12.89
N ALA A 170 10.23 -4.99 -11.76
CA ALA A 170 10.28 -4.29 -10.48
C ALA A 170 11.71 -4.06 -9.97
N LEU A 171 12.61 -5.04 -10.13
CA LEU A 171 14.02 -4.91 -9.78
C LEU A 171 14.72 -3.87 -10.66
N ALA A 172 14.47 -3.89 -11.97
CA ALA A 172 15.00 -2.89 -12.89
C ALA A 172 14.50 -1.47 -12.57
N GLU A 173 13.24 -1.33 -12.15
CA GLU A 173 12.71 -0.06 -11.66
C GLU A 173 13.43 0.39 -10.40
N SER A 174 13.55 -0.50 -9.40
CA SER A 174 14.16 -0.17 -8.11
C SER A 174 15.62 0.29 -8.24
N ARG A 175 16.41 -0.37 -9.09
CA ARG A 175 17.82 -0.01 -9.37
C ARG A 175 18.01 1.32 -10.10
N ARG A 176 16.96 1.92 -10.67
CA ARG A 176 17.06 3.23 -11.34
C ARG A 176 17.08 4.40 -10.36
N TYR A 177 16.67 4.18 -9.10
CA TYR A 177 16.69 5.24 -8.10
C TYR A 177 18.14 5.50 -7.66
N TRP A 178 18.59 6.76 -7.76
CA TRP A 178 19.91 7.16 -7.26
C TRP A 178 19.96 7.14 -5.73
N LYS A 179 18.87 7.58 -5.09
CA LYS A 179 18.75 7.65 -3.63
C LYS A 179 17.58 6.78 -3.20
N HIS A 180 17.82 6.00 -2.16
CA HIS A 180 16.82 5.16 -1.54
C HIS A 180 16.28 5.80 -0.26
N THR A 181 14.99 5.62 -0.04
CA THR A 181 14.34 5.86 1.25
C THR A 181 14.57 4.66 2.18
N SER A 182 14.16 4.78 3.44
CA SER A 182 14.13 3.66 4.39
C SER A 182 12.74 3.49 4.99
N VAL A 183 12.30 2.25 5.11
CA VAL A 183 11.04 1.86 5.76
C VAL A 183 11.32 0.79 6.82
N ASN A 184 10.41 0.62 7.76
CA ASN A 184 10.52 -0.43 8.76
C ASN A 184 9.68 -1.65 8.40
N THR A 185 10.31 -2.82 8.41
CA THR A 185 9.68 -4.12 8.14
C THR A 185 9.68 -5.05 9.37
N ASN A 186 10.05 -4.54 10.54
CA ASN A 186 10.15 -5.33 11.77
C ASN A 186 8.78 -5.46 12.46
N ALA A 187 8.29 -6.69 12.58
CA ALA A 187 7.00 -6.99 13.19
C ALA A 187 6.88 -6.58 14.66
N ALA A 188 7.94 -6.76 15.47
CA ALA A 188 7.91 -6.41 16.89
C ALA A 188 7.81 -4.90 17.09
N LEU A 189 8.54 -4.13 16.26
CA LEU A 189 8.44 -2.68 16.26
C LEU A 189 7.07 -2.19 15.77
N LEU A 190 6.44 -2.90 14.84
CA LEU A 190 5.07 -2.58 14.41
C LEU A 190 4.06 -2.88 15.52
N GLN A 191 4.19 -4.02 16.19
CA GLN A 191 3.30 -4.42 17.30
C GLN A 191 3.33 -3.41 18.45
N ALA A 192 4.50 -2.84 18.73
CA ALA A 192 4.67 -1.81 19.76
C ALA A 192 4.25 -0.39 19.32
N HIS A 193 3.95 -0.17 18.03
CA HIS A 193 3.64 1.15 17.50
C HIS A 193 2.18 1.53 17.71
N ASP A 194 1.92 2.67 18.35
CA ASP A 194 0.56 3.18 18.55
C ASP A 194 0.12 4.08 17.39
N PHE A 195 -0.92 3.66 16.67
CA PHE A 195 -1.52 4.44 15.57
C PHE A 195 -2.52 5.50 16.03
N SER A 196 -2.89 5.52 17.32
CA SER A 196 -3.78 6.54 17.90
C SER A 196 -3.03 7.80 18.35
N GLY A 197 -1.70 7.72 18.45
CA GLY A 197 -0.84 8.80 18.90
C GLY A 197 -0.58 9.89 17.86
N GLU A 198 0.17 10.92 18.28
CA GLU A 198 0.50 12.06 17.44
C GLU A 198 1.35 11.65 16.22
N HIS A 199 0.92 12.09 15.05
CA HIS A 199 1.51 11.73 13.77
C HIS A 199 2.72 12.61 13.49
N THR A 200 3.92 12.12 13.82
CA THR A 200 5.17 12.81 13.47
C THR A 200 5.60 12.46 12.04
N PRO A 201 6.24 13.39 11.29
CA PRO A 201 6.77 13.10 9.96
C PRO A 201 7.73 11.91 9.93
N ALA A 202 8.59 11.77 10.95
CA ALA A 202 9.53 10.66 11.06
C ALA A 202 8.81 9.30 11.24
N ASN A 203 7.74 9.26 12.04
CA ASN A 203 6.92 8.05 12.19
C ASN A 203 6.16 7.72 10.90
N ALA A 204 5.67 8.75 10.20
CA ALA A 204 5.00 8.57 8.91
C ALA A 204 5.95 7.95 7.88
N GLU A 205 7.17 8.49 7.73
CA GLU A 205 8.18 7.97 6.81
C GLU A 205 8.55 6.51 7.12
N LYS A 206 8.76 6.19 8.40
CA LYS A 206 9.05 4.82 8.88
C LYS A 206 8.02 3.79 8.39
N TRP A 207 6.75 4.18 8.34
CA TRP A 207 5.63 3.31 8.03
C TRP A 207 4.98 3.62 6.66
N GLY A 208 5.81 3.88 5.65
CA GLY A 208 5.35 3.99 4.26
C GLY A 208 5.15 5.42 3.75
N GLY A 209 5.41 6.42 4.60
CA GLY A 209 5.43 7.84 4.24
C GLY A 209 4.20 8.33 3.52
N ALA A 210 4.40 8.95 2.35
CA ALA A 210 3.33 9.50 1.53
C ALA A 210 2.48 8.38 0.93
N LEU A 211 1.21 8.34 1.36
CA LEU A 211 0.22 7.36 0.94
C LEU A 211 -0.50 7.81 -0.32
N VAL A 212 -0.67 6.90 -1.28
CA VAL A 212 -1.25 7.16 -2.59
C VAL A 212 -2.48 6.28 -2.78
N THR A 213 -3.56 6.84 -3.34
CA THR A 213 -4.66 6.05 -3.91
C THR A 213 -4.35 5.84 -5.39
N PRO A 214 -4.05 4.61 -5.84
CA PRO A 214 -3.71 4.37 -7.24
C PRO A 214 -4.93 4.58 -8.12
N SER A 215 -4.72 5.13 -9.32
CA SER A 215 -5.79 5.24 -10.31
C SER A 215 -6.11 3.87 -10.91
N PRO A 216 -7.34 3.64 -11.42
CA PRO A 216 -7.70 2.37 -12.04
C PRO A 216 -6.73 1.96 -13.16
N GLU A 217 -6.26 2.91 -13.96
CA GLU A 217 -5.32 2.65 -15.05
C GLU A 217 -3.99 2.06 -14.55
N VAL A 218 -3.51 2.51 -13.38
CA VAL A 218 -2.28 2.00 -12.77
C VAL A 218 -2.49 0.60 -12.18
N ILE A 219 -3.67 0.33 -11.61
CA ILE A 219 -4.00 -0.98 -11.02
C ILE A 219 -3.99 -2.07 -12.11
N PHE A 220 -4.61 -1.78 -13.27
CA PHE A 220 -4.74 -2.74 -14.37
C PHE A 220 -3.55 -2.74 -15.34
N ALA A 221 -2.61 -1.80 -15.22
CA ALA A 221 -1.42 -1.78 -16.07
C ALA A 221 -0.51 -3.01 -15.82
N PRO A 222 0.08 -3.59 -16.87
CA PRO A 222 1.16 -4.56 -16.72
C PRO A 222 2.39 -3.90 -16.08
N ARG A 223 3.11 -4.63 -15.22
CA ARG A 223 4.35 -4.13 -14.63
C ARG A 223 5.42 -3.91 -15.71
N GLY A 224 6.23 -2.88 -15.52
CA GLY A 224 7.27 -2.50 -16.50
C GLY A 224 6.75 -1.68 -17.68
N VAL A 225 5.43 -1.54 -17.84
CA VAL A 225 4.85 -0.52 -18.73
C VAL A 225 4.84 0.79 -17.94
N PRO A 226 5.47 1.86 -18.43
CA PRO A 226 5.45 3.14 -17.73
C PRO A 226 4.00 3.58 -17.55
N ALA A 227 3.58 3.77 -16.30
CA ALA A 227 2.31 4.40 -16.00
C ALA A 227 2.23 5.72 -16.80
N PRO A 228 1.07 6.07 -17.38
CA PRO A 228 0.90 7.39 -17.98
C PRO A 228 1.30 8.40 -16.91
N LYS A 229 2.29 9.25 -17.24
CA LYS A 229 2.82 10.21 -16.28
C LYS A 229 1.62 10.93 -15.67
N PRO A 230 1.44 10.92 -14.32
CA PRO A 230 0.41 11.77 -13.73
C PRO A 230 0.70 13.17 -14.25
N ALA A 231 -0.31 13.83 -14.81
CA ALA A 231 -0.15 15.17 -15.32
C ALA A 231 0.51 15.99 -14.21
N LEU A 232 1.79 16.35 -14.39
CA LEU A 232 2.57 17.21 -13.50
C LEU A 232 2.05 18.66 -13.60
N TYR A 233 0.73 18.81 -13.59
CA TYR A 233 0.00 19.95 -14.10
C TYR A 233 -0.71 20.65 -12.95
N ARG A 234 0.06 21.20 -12.01
CA ARG A 234 -0.36 22.44 -11.30
C ARG A 234 0.70 23.04 -10.39
N ARG A 235 1.52 22.22 -9.72
CA ARG A 235 2.47 22.75 -8.71
C ARG A 235 3.82 23.18 -9.30
N SER A 236 4.29 22.48 -10.34
CA SER A 236 5.57 22.76 -11.01
C SER A 236 5.57 24.06 -11.82
N ILE A 237 4.50 24.33 -12.58
CA ILE A 237 4.41 25.51 -13.45
C ILE A 237 4.47 26.81 -12.65
N ARG A 238 3.91 26.85 -11.43
CA ARG A 238 3.90 28.07 -10.60
C ARG A 238 5.30 28.41 -10.08
N HIS A 239 6.10 27.43 -9.67
CA HIS A 239 7.49 27.65 -9.26
C HIS A 239 8.41 27.94 -10.45
N TRP A 240 8.16 27.33 -11.61
CA TRP A 240 8.92 27.59 -12.82
C TRP A 240 8.65 29.00 -13.38
N LEU A 241 7.38 29.44 -13.40
CA LEU A 241 7.00 30.80 -13.80
C LEU A 241 7.53 31.87 -12.82
N LEU A 242 7.51 31.60 -11.52
CA LEU A 242 8.11 32.50 -10.51
C LEU A 242 9.63 32.59 -10.65
N GLY A 243 10.31 31.48 -10.99
CA GLY A 243 11.75 31.46 -11.26
C GLY A 243 12.15 32.30 -12.49
N ILE A 244 11.36 32.25 -13.56
CA ILE A 244 11.60 33.04 -14.78
C ILE A 244 11.36 34.54 -14.54
N ALA A 245 10.33 34.90 -13.78
CA ALA A 245 10.07 36.29 -13.40
C ALA A 245 11.22 36.90 -12.56
N GLY A 246 11.80 36.10 -11.65
CA GLY A 246 12.96 36.53 -10.86
C GLY A 246 14.24 36.77 -11.69
N LEU A 247 14.48 35.93 -12.71
CA LEU A 247 15.62 36.09 -13.62
C LEU A 247 15.46 37.32 -14.53
N GLY A 248 14.25 37.61 -15.02
CA GLY A 248 13.99 38.83 -15.80
C GLY A 248 14.25 40.12 -15.02
N GLY A 249 13.86 40.16 -13.74
CA GLY A 249 14.10 41.30 -12.85
C GLY A 249 15.59 41.57 -12.60
N LEU A 250 16.40 40.51 -12.40
CA LEU A 250 17.84 40.63 -12.17
C LEU A 250 18.59 41.12 -13.42
N VAL A 251 18.20 40.66 -14.61
CA VAL A 251 18.81 41.13 -15.87
C VAL A 251 18.49 42.61 -16.12
N ALA A 252 17.25 43.04 -15.87
CA ALA A 252 16.86 44.44 -16.00
C ALA A 252 17.60 45.35 -15.00
N ALA A 253 17.71 44.93 -13.74
CA ALA A 253 18.45 45.67 -12.72
C ALA A 253 19.95 45.78 -13.06
N PHE A 254 20.55 44.69 -13.57
CA PHE A 254 21.96 44.70 -14.00
C PHE A 254 22.21 45.60 -15.20
N ALA A 255 21.30 45.60 -16.19
CA ALA A 255 21.37 46.50 -17.34
C ALA A 255 21.22 47.98 -16.93
N LEU A 256 20.29 48.27 -16.00
CA LEU A 256 20.08 49.62 -15.48
C LEU A 256 21.31 50.11 -14.70
N TRP A 257 21.87 49.26 -13.84
CA TRP A 257 23.09 49.57 -13.08
C TRP A 257 24.27 49.85 -14.02
N ARG A 258 24.45 49.05 -15.07
CA ARG A 258 25.54 49.25 -16.04
C ARG A 258 25.40 50.56 -16.83
N ASN A 259 24.17 50.93 -17.19
CA ASN A 259 23.89 52.21 -17.86
C ASN A 259 24.10 53.42 -16.93
N LEU A 260 23.72 53.30 -15.66
CA LEU A 260 23.98 54.35 -14.67
C LEU A 260 25.48 54.51 -14.37
N ARG A 261 26.24 53.42 -14.36
CA ARG A 261 27.71 53.45 -14.19
C ARG A 261 28.40 54.12 -15.37
N ARG A 262 27.96 53.86 -16.60
CA ARG A 262 28.51 54.52 -17.81
C ARG A 262 28.26 56.02 -17.81
N LYS A 263 27.09 56.48 -17.37
CA LYS A 263 26.79 57.92 -17.27
C LYS A 263 27.58 58.66 -16.19
N ARG A 264 28.10 57.97 -15.18
CA ARG A 264 28.96 58.56 -14.12
C ARG A 264 30.46 58.50 -14.43
N GLY A 265 30.87 57.85 -15.52
CA GLY A 265 32.27 57.73 -15.95
C GLY A 265 32.65 58.63 -17.13
N SER A 266 31.75 59.50 -17.59
CA SER A 266 32.06 60.59 -18.53
C SER A 266 31.96 61.91 -17.77
N ALA A 267 33.02 62.22 -17.04
CA ALA A 267 33.40 63.56 -16.58
C ALA A 267 34.91 63.64 -16.68
#